data_AF-A0A821C8J5-F1
#
_entry.id   AF-A0A821C8J5-F1
#
_cell.length_a   1.000
_cell.length_b   1.000
_cell.length_c   1.000
_cell.angle_alpha   90.00
_cell.angle_beta   90.00
_cell.angle_gamma   90.00
#
_symmetry.space_group_name_H-M   'P 1'
#
loop_
_entity.id
_entity.type
_entity.pdbx_description
1 polymer ?
#
loop_
_entity_poly.entity_id
_entity_poly.type
_entity_poly.pdbx_seq_one_letter_code
_entity_poly.pdbx_strand_id
1 'polypeptide(L)'
;MPFKAKRIFSDLFPRGSSLAFDLLDKLLTFNPSLRYTAEQALSHLYLTQYSDPEDEPICSIPFSLSDDMTCVCTIDDYRQFIFDEIQTFSPNN
;
A
#
# COMPACT_ATOMS: atom_id res chain seq x y z
N MET A 1 20.61 16.70 -2.23
CA MET A 1 20.98 15.38 -2.78
C MET A 1 21.65 15.58 -4.14
N PRO A 2 22.69 14.82 -4.50
CA PRO A 2 23.29 14.91 -5.83
C PRO A 2 22.28 14.48 -6.92
N PHE A 3 22.34 15.13 -8.08
CA PHE A 3 21.51 14.76 -9.23
C PHE A 3 21.87 13.35 -9.72
N LYS A 4 20.86 12.51 -9.92
CA LYS A 4 21.03 11.15 -10.46
C LYS A 4 20.10 10.98 -11.64
N ALA A 5 20.67 10.75 -12.82
CA ALA A 5 19.88 10.53 -14.03
C ALA A 5 19.03 9.27 -13.92
N LYS A 6 17.83 9.29 -14.52
CA LYS A 6 16.97 8.10 -14.63
C LYS A 6 17.73 7.03 -15.40
N ARG A 7 17.82 5.82 -14.82
CA ARG A 7 18.31 4.63 -15.52
C ARG A 7 17.12 3.87 -16.10
N ILE A 8 17.31 3.29 -17.28
CA ILE A 8 16.27 2.50 -17.95
C ILE A 8 16.22 1.12 -17.27
N PHE A 9 15.01 0.63 -16.98
CA PHE A 9 14.84 -0.64 -16.28
C PHE A 9 15.33 -1.84 -17.09
N SER A 10 15.26 -1.80 -18.42
CA SER A 10 15.82 -2.85 -19.30
C SER A 10 17.31 -3.08 -19.10
N ASP A 11 18.06 -2.01 -18.82
CA ASP A 11 19.52 -2.09 -18.60
C ASP A 11 19.86 -2.68 -17.22
N LEU A 12 18.97 -2.50 -16.26
CA LEU A 12 19.10 -3.02 -14.91
C LEU A 12 18.63 -4.47 -14.81
N PHE A 13 17.60 -4.83 -15.57
CA PHE A 13 16.95 -6.13 -15.52
C PHE A 13 16.84 -6.72 -16.94
N PRO A 14 17.90 -7.29 -17.52
CA PRO A 14 17.90 -7.73 -18.92
C PRO A 14 16.88 -8.83 -19.28
N ARG A 15 16.33 -9.51 -18.27
CA ARG A 15 15.34 -10.61 -18.42
C ARG A 15 13.91 -10.20 -18.09
N GLY A 16 13.68 -8.94 -17.73
CA GLY A 16 12.34 -8.49 -17.36
C GLY A 16 11.43 -8.29 -18.57
N SER A 17 10.12 -8.41 -18.33
CA SER A 17 9.09 -8.14 -19.33
C SER A 17 8.95 -6.64 -19.56
N SER A 18 8.72 -6.22 -20.81
CA SER A 18 8.42 -4.83 -21.15
C SER A 18 7.20 -4.29 -20.38
N LEU A 19 6.16 -5.12 -20.21
CA LEU A 19 4.98 -4.77 -19.42
C LEU A 19 5.29 -4.57 -17.94
N ALA A 20 6.26 -5.31 -17.40
CA ALA A 20 6.70 -5.14 -16.02
C ALA A 20 7.44 -3.80 -15.84
N PHE A 21 8.25 -3.42 -16.82
CA PHE A 21 8.96 -2.14 -16.79
C PHE A 21 8.03 -0.95 -16.90
N ASP A 22 6.98 -1.03 -17.72
CA ASP A 22 5.97 0.02 -17.80
C ASP A 22 5.27 0.21 -16.45
N LEU A 23 4.84 -0.88 -15.80
CA LEU A 23 4.24 -0.82 -14.46
C LEU A 23 5.21 -0.22 -13.43
N LEU A 24 6.48 -0.65 -13.44
CA LEU A 24 7.50 -0.12 -12.54
C LEU A 24 7.74 1.38 -12.75
N ASP A 25 7.72 1.86 -14.00
CA ASP A 25 7.86 3.27 -14.32
C ASP A 25 6.71 4.12 -13.74
N LYS A 26 5.49 3.57 -13.71
CA LYS A 26 4.33 4.24 -13.11
C LYS A 26 4.35 4.22 -11.57
N LEU A 27 4.76 3.10 -10.98
CA LEU A 27 4.84 2.93 -9.52
C LEU A 27 6.01 3.68 -8.88
N LEU A 28 7.18 3.69 -9.54
CA LEU A 28 8.40 4.34 -9.04
C LEU A 28 8.49 5.80 -9.49
N THR A 29 7.34 6.46 -9.66
CA THR A 29 7.26 7.89 -9.95
C THR A 29 7.65 8.70 -8.72
N PHE A 30 8.55 9.68 -8.91
CA PHE A 30 9.06 10.53 -7.84
C PHE A 30 7.97 11.44 -7.26
N ASN A 31 7.16 12.07 -8.12
CA ASN A 31 6.01 12.84 -7.68
C ASN A 31 4.90 11.89 -7.22
N PRO A 32 4.52 11.88 -5.93
CA PRO A 32 3.51 10.96 -5.42
C PRO A 32 2.14 11.18 -6.05
N SER A 33 1.79 12.40 -6.46
CA SER A 33 0.52 12.71 -7.12
C SER A 33 0.40 12.11 -8.52
N LEU A 34 1.54 11.77 -9.15
CA LEU A 34 1.58 11.14 -10.47
C LEU A 34 1.80 9.61 -10.39
N ARG A 35 2.00 9.09 -9.18
CA ARG A 35 2.17 7.65 -8.94
C ARG A 35 0.82 6.95 -9.08
N TYR A 36 0.83 5.77 -9.68
CA TYR A 36 -0.37 4.94 -9.75
C TYR A 36 -0.92 4.60 -8.37
N THR A 37 -2.24 4.61 -8.26
CA THR A 37 -2.96 4.04 -7.12
C THR A 37 -2.90 2.51 -7.15
N ALA A 38 -3.25 1.86 -6.04
CA ALA A 38 -3.31 0.39 -5.99
C ALA A 38 -4.28 -0.16 -7.05
N GLU A 39 -5.46 0.42 -7.19
CA GLU A 39 -6.48 0.05 -8.18
C GLU A 39 -5.97 0.20 -9.63
N GLN A 40 -5.25 1.28 -9.92
CA GLN A 40 -4.64 1.49 -11.24
C GLN A 40 -3.52 0.50 -11.53
N ALA A 41 -2.78 0.07 -10.51
CA ALA A 41 -1.73 -0.93 -10.65
C ALA A 41 -2.33 -2.32 -10.90
N LEU A 42 -3.38 -2.71 -10.16
CA LEU A 42 -4.07 -4.00 -10.30
C LEU A 42 -4.72 -4.15 -11.68
N SER A 43 -5.30 -3.08 -12.22
CA SER A 43 -5.88 -3.05 -13.58
C SER A 43 -4.85 -3.00 -14.73
N HIS A 44 -3.55 -3.02 -14.44
CA HIS A 44 -2.50 -2.95 -15.46
C HIS A 44 -2.36 -4.26 -16.26
N LEU A 45 -2.01 -4.16 -17.56
CA LEU A 45 -1.85 -5.30 -18.48
C LEU A 45 -0.87 -6.39 -17.97
N TYR A 46 0.10 -5.99 -17.16
CA TYR A 46 1.05 -6.92 -16.56
C TYR A 46 0.40 -7.88 -15.55
N LEU A 47 -0.66 -7.45 -14.87
CA LEU A 47 -1.37 -8.20 -13.82
C LEU A 47 -2.70 -8.79 -14.28
N THR A 48 -3.10 -8.62 -15.54
CA THR A 48 -4.40 -9.09 -16.07
C THR A 48 -4.66 -10.57 -15.86
N GLN A 49 -3.62 -11.42 -15.82
CA GLN A 49 -3.78 -12.84 -15.55
C GLN A 49 -4.18 -13.17 -14.09
N TYR A 50 -4.03 -12.21 -13.18
CA TYR A 50 -4.28 -12.35 -11.74
C TYR A 50 -5.38 -11.41 -11.22
N SER A 51 -5.69 -10.33 -11.94
CA SER A 51 -6.67 -9.35 -11.47
C SER A 51 -8.08 -9.94 -11.57
N ASP A 52 -8.77 -9.96 -10.44
CA ASP A 52 -10.17 -10.35 -10.31
C ASP A 52 -10.89 -9.32 -9.44
N PRO A 53 -11.75 -8.46 -10.02
CA PRO A 53 -12.48 -7.44 -9.27
C PRO A 53 -13.35 -8.00 -8.13
N GLU A 54 -13.80 -9.25 -8.24
CA GLU A 54 -14.63 -9.88 -7.21
C GLU A 54 -13.80 -10.39 -6.01
N ASP A 55 -12.51 -10.67 -6.21
CA ASP A 55 -11.55 -11.09 -5.17
C ASP A 55 -10.70 -9.91 -4.63
N GLU A 56 -10.96 -8.69 -5.10
CA GLU A 56 -10.28 -7.46 -4.71
C GLU A 56 -11.23 -6.48 -3.97
N PRO A 57 -11.74 -6.82 -2.77
CA PRO A 57 -12.71 -5.99 -2.07
C PRO A 57 -12.11 -4.68 -1.56
N ILE A 58 -12.91 -3.60 -1.64
CA ILE A 58 -12.58 -2.30 -1.07
C ILE A 58 -13.19 -2.20 0.33
N CYS A 59 -12.41 -1.75 1.31
CA CYS A 59 -12.95 -1.45 2.63
C CYS A 59 -13.94 -0.28 2.53
N SER A 60 -15.19 -0.51 2.92
CA SER A 60 -16.25 0.50 2.87
C SER A 60 -16.10 1.60 3.92
N ILE A 61 -15.33 1.34 4.99
CA ILE A 61 -15.14 2.25 6.11
C ILE A 61 -13.65 2.61 6.18
N PRO A 62 -13.28 3.90 6.05
CA PRO A 62 -11.90 4.31 6.22
C PRO A 62 -11.47 4.06 7.67
N PHE A 63 -10.30 3.46 7.86
CA PHE A 63 -9.73 3.30 9.18
C PHE A 63 -9.32 4.68 9.73
N SER A 64 -9.80 5.01 10.92
CA SER A 64 -9.37 6.20 11.67
C SER A 64 -8.48 5.78 12.83
N LEU A 65 -7.27 6.34 12.89
CA LEU A 65 -6.54 6.41 14.16
C LEU A 65 -7.32 7.39 15.05
N SER A 66 -7.88 6.90 16.13
CA SER A 66 -8.58 7.71 17.11
C SER A 66 -7.61 8.67 17.82
N ASP A 67 -8.12 9.81 18.30
CA ASP A 67 -7.31 10.87 18.92
C ASP A 67 -6.56 10.39 20.18
N ASP A 68 -7.09 9.35 20.84
CA ASP A 68 -6.46 8.64 21.96
C ASP A 68 -5.16 7.90 21.58
N MET A 69 -4.94 7.54 20.31
CA MET A 69 -3.72 6.87 19.84
C MET A 69 -2.65 7.86 19.35
N THR A 70 -3.05 9.08 18.99
CA THR A 70 -2.14 10.15 18.55
C THR A 70 -1.70 11.06 19.70
N CYS A 71 -2.32 10.91 20.87
CA CYS A 71 -1.96 11.52 22.14
C CYS A 71 -0.57 11.06 22.60
N VAL A 72 0.15 11.91 23.35
CA VAL A 72 1.31 11.45 24.13
C VAL A 72 0.76 10.72 25.34
N CYS A 73 0.53 9.42 25.18
CA CYS A 73 -0.02 8.59 26.24
C CYS A 73 1.12 7.83 26.95
N THR A 74 0.91 7.48 28.22
CA THR A 74 1.90 6.72 28.99
C THR A 74 1.88 5.25 28.58
N ILE A 75 2.92 4.50 28.99
CA ILE A 75 2.96 3.05 28.76
C ILE A 75 1.75 2.36 29.41
N ASP A 76 1.28 2.86 30.55
CA ASP A 76 0.12 2.28 31.25
C ASP A 76 -1.18 2.51 30.48
N ASP A 77 -1.35 3.67 29.82
CA ASP A 77 -2.50 3.94 28.97
C ASP A 77 -2.55 2.98 27.77
N TYR A 78 -1.41 2.76 27.11
CA TYR A 78 -1.33 1.79 26.00
C TYR A 78 -1.62 0.36 26.46
N ARG A 79 -1.19 -0.03 27.67
CA ARG A 79 -1.55 -1.34 28.24
C ARG A 79 -3.05 -1.49 28.39
N GLN A 80 -3.72 -0.42 28.84
CA GLN A 80 -5.17 -0.43 29.00
C GLN A 80 -5.89 -0.50 27.65
N PHE A 81 -5.51 0.33 26.66
CA PHE A 81 -6.10 0.27 25.32
C PHE A 81 -5.97 -1.10 24.66
N ILE A 82 -4.79 -1.73 24.76
CA ILE A 82 -4.57 -3.08 24.23
C ILE A 82 -5.44 -4.11 24.97
N PHE A 83 -5.55 -4.00 26.29
CA PHE A 83 -6.38 -4.90 27.09
C PHE A 83 -7.87 -4.78 26.73
N ASP A 84 -8.36 -3.55 26.58
CA ASP A 84 -9.76 -3.27 26.22
C ASP A 84 -10.08 -3.74 24.80
N GLU A 85 -9.15 -3.58 23.85
CA GLU A 85 -9.28 -4.11 22.47
C GLU A 85 -9.40 -5.64 22.46
N ILE A 86 -8.56 -6.33 23.24
CA ILE A 86 -8.62 -7.80 23.37
C ILE A 86 -9.95 -8.25 23.98
N GLN A 87 -10.49 -7.51 24.95
CA GLN A 87 -11.80 -7.83 25.54
C GLN A 87 -12.96 -7.60 24.57
N THR A 88 -12.85 -6.58 23.72
CA THR A 88 -13.88 -6.23 22.72
C THR A 88 -13.84 -7.17 21.52
N PHE A 89 -12.69 -7.79 21.24
CA PHE A 89 -12.54 -8.78 20.17
C PHE A 89 -13.39 -10.04 20.44
N SER A 90 -14.44 -10.22 19.64
CA SER A 90 -15.28 -11.41 19.68
C SER A 90 -14.98 -12.28 18.45
N PRO A 91 -14.57 -13.56 18.60
CA PRO A 91 -14.02 -14.37 17.50
C PRO A 91 -15.02 -14.80 16.41
N ASN A 92 -16.29 -14.36 16.48
CA ASN A 92 -17.38 -14.78 15.58
C ASN A 92 -18.09 -13.59 14.88
N ASN A 93 -17.37 -12.53 14.51
CA ASN A 93 -17.88 -11.51 13.60
C ASN A 93 -16.99 -11.38 12.36
#